data_AF-A0A8X8Z0L2-F1
#
_entry.id   AF-A0A8X8Z0L2-F1
#
_cell.length_a   1.000
_cell.length_b   1.000
_cell.length_c   1.000
_cell.angle_alpha   90.00
_cell.angle_beta   90.00
_cell.angle_gamma   90.00
#
_symmetry.space_group_name_H-M   'P 1'
#
loop_
_entity.id
_entity.type
_entity.pdbx_description
1 polymer ?
#
loop_
_entity_poly.entity_id
_entity_poly.type
_entity_poly.pdbx_seq_one_letter_code
_entity_poly.pdbx_strand_id
1 'polypeptide(L)'
;MNYTVITSQCKGPNYSADRCCPPLKQLLCPIKDHINDLKSDCADVFFSYVNLYGKYPPGLFASLCKEGKEGLDCEGVVVAKNGASCVASSLGMAIAALALIMFCYI
;
A
#
# COMPACT_ATOMS: atom_id res chain seq x y z
N MET A 1 9.54 -3.26 4.22
CA MET A 1 8.85 -2.33 5.15
C MET A 1 8.89 -2.92 6.55
N ASN A 2 9.09 -2.12 7.61
CA ASN A 2 9.13 -2.62 8.99
C ASN A 2 7.74 -2.53 9.63
N TYR A 3 6.99 -3.63 9.61
CA TYR A 3 5.62 -3.68 10.16
C TYR A 3 5.56 -3.66 11.69
N THR A 4 6.69 -3.80 12.39
CA THR A 4 6.73 -3.68 13.85
C THR A 4 6.28 -2.31 14.33
N VAL A 5 6.46 -1.26 13.51
CA VAL A 5 6.00 0.11 13.80
C VAL A 5 4.52 0.14 14.15
N ILE A 6 3.68 -0.59 13.39
CA ILE A 6 2.23 -0.66 13.63
C ILE A 6 1.86 -1.77 14.61
N THR A 7 2.45 -2.97 14.49
CA THR A 7 2.05 -4.14 15.30
C THR A 7 2.48 -4.07 16.76
N SER A 8 3.50 -3.26 17.09
CA SER A 8 3.90 -3.02 18.49
C SER A 8 2.94 -2.09 19.25
N GLN A 9 2.22 -1.21 18.55
CA GLN A 9 1.41 -0.13 19.13
C GLN A 9 -0.10 -0.36 18.95
N CYS A 10 -0.53 -0.74 17.75
CA CYS A 10 -1.93 -1.01 17.43
C CYS A 10 -2.25 -2.47 17.78
N LYS A 11 -2.85 -2.70 18.95
CA LYS A 11 -3.14 -4.05 19.46
C LYS A 11 -4.61 -4.21 19.81
N GLY A 12 -5.15 -5.39 19.49
CA GLY A 12 -6.49 -5.79 19.89
C GLY A 12 -6.55 -6.23 21.36
N PRO A 13 -7.76 -6.47 21.89
CA PRO A 13 -9.05 -6.39 21.20
C PRO A 13 -9.61 -4.96 21.04
N ASN A 14 -9.12 -4.01 21.85
CA ASN A 14 -9.56 -2.61 21.80
C ASN A 14 -8.61 -1.76 20.96
N TYR A 15 -8.84 -1.74 19.66
CA TYR A 15 -8.15 -0.84 18.75
C TYR A 15 -8.62 0.60 18.94
N SER A 16 -7.70 1.54 19.12
CA SER A 16 -8.02 2.97 19.23
C SER A 16 -7.27 3.78 18.17
N ALA A 17 -7.90 4.85 17.68
CA ALA A 17 -7.32 5.70 16.64
C ALA A 17 -5.97 6.29 17.07
N ASP A 18 -5.87 6.78 18.30
CA ASP A 18 -4.64 7.39 18.85
C ASP A 18 -3.43 6.45 18.83
N ARG A 19 -3.66 5.13 18.93
CA ARG A 19 -2.58 4.12 18.92
C ARG A 19 -2.32 3.54 17.53
N CYS A 20 -3.34 3.53 16.67
CA CYS A 20 -3.28 2.84 15.38
C CYS A 20 -2.99 3.76 14.21
N CYS A 21 -3.53 4.97 14.19
CA CYS A 21 -3.42 5.87 13.05
C CYS A 21 -2.03 6.52 12.93
N PRO A 22 -1.37 6.99 14.01
CA PRO A 22 -0.02 7.54 13.90
C PRO A 22 1.03 6.56 13.32
N PRO A 23 1.15 5.31 13.79
CA PRO A 23 2.10 4.38 13.19
C PRO A 23 1.68 3.92 11.79
N LEU A 24 0.39 3.88 11.48
CA LEU A 24 -0.07 3.63 10.11
C LEU A 24 0.39 4.75 9.17
N LYS A 25 0.26 6.03 9.57
CA LYS A 25 0.77 7.19 8.82
C LYS A 25 2.28 7.10 8.57
N GLN A 26 3.06 6.67 9.55
CA GLN A 26 4.51 6.50 9.39
C GLN A 26 4.87 5.50 8.27
N LEU A 27 4.00 4.52 8.01
CA LEU A 27 4.18 3.56 6.93
C LEU A 27 3.57 4.05 5.61
N LEU A 28 2.39 4.66 5.62
CA LEU A 28 1.67 5.08 4.41
C LEU A 28 2.21 6.36 3.78
N CYS A 29 2.48 7.39 4.58
CA CYS A 29 2.88 8.70 4.07
C CYS A 29 4.16 8.72 3.22
N PRO A 30 5.20 7.89 3.49
CA PRO A 30 6.35 7.74 2.59
C PRO A 30 6.01 7.26 1.18
N ILE A 31 4.89 6.54 1.03
CA ILE A 31 4.48 5.87 -0.21
C ILE A 31 3.07 6.29 -0.67
N LYS A 32 2.58 7.45 -0.19
CA LYS A 32 1.21 7.91 -0.41
C LYS A 32 0.84 7.98 -1.89
N ASP A 33 1.77 8.36 -2.76
CA ASP A 33 1.51 8.52 -4.19
C ASP A 33 1.27 7.16 -4.86
N HIS A 34 1.93 6.10 -4.39
CA HIS A 34 1.71 4.73 -4.86
C HIS A 34 0.44 4.12 -4.28
N ILE A 35 0.18 4.34 -2.99
CA ILE A 35 -1.03 3.85 -2.31
C ILE A 35 -2.30 4.49 -2.91
N ASN A 36 -2.22 5.76 -3.29
CA ASN A 36 -3.34 6.49 -3.91
C ASN A 36 -3.43 6.28 -5.43
N ASP A 37 -2.53 5.51 -6.05
CA ASP A 37 -2.64 5.17 -7.47
C ASP A 37 -3.65 4.03 -7.66
N LEU A 38 -4.85 4.41 -8.10
CA LEU A 38 -5.96 3.50 -8.41
C LEU A 38 -5.67 2.53 -9.56
N LYS A 39 -4.57 2.71 -10.30
CA LYS A 39 -4.12 1.79 -11.36
C LYS A 39 -3.15 0.72 -10.85
N SER A 40 -2.75 0.79 -9.58
CA SER A 40 -1.84 -0.16 -8.96
C SER A 40 -2.54 -1.02 -7.91
N ASP A 41 -1.97 -2.18 -7.61
CA ASP A 41 -2.36 -3.05 -6.51
C ASP A 41 -1.65 -2.68 -5.19
N CYS A 42 -0.97 -1.52 -5.12
CA CYS A 42 -0.13 -1.15 -3.98
C CYS A 42 -0.91 -1.10 -2.66
N ALA A 43 -2.13 -0.54 -2.67
CA ALA A 43 -2.99 -0.48 -1.49
C ALA A 43 -3.42 -1.88 -1.02
N ASP A 44 -3.86 -2.74 -1.96
CA ASP A 44 -4.30 -4.10 -1.65
C ASP A 44 -3.16 -4.95 -1.09
N VAL A 45 -1.98 -4.88 -1.71
CA VAL A 45 -0.78 -5.58 -1.26
C VAL A 45 -0.36 -5.07 0.12
N PHE A 46 -0.31 -3.75 0.33
CA PHE A 46 0.06 -3.15 1.60
C PHE A 46 -0.87 -3.60 2.74
N PHE A 47 -2.19 -3.45 2.56
CA PHE A 47 -3.14 -3.83 3.59
C PHE A 47 -3.20 -5.35 3.80
N SER A 48 -2.98 -6.16 2.77
CA SER A 48 -2.83 -7.62 2.91
C SER A 48 -1.70 -7.97 3.88
N TYR A 49 -0.49 -7.43 3.68
CA TYR A 49 0.64 -7.69 4.57
C TYR A 49 0.43 -7.13 5.98
N VAL A 50 -0.07 -5.89 6.11
CA VAL A 50 -0.35 -5.29 7.43
C VAL A 50 -1.34 -6.15 8.21
N ASN A 51 -2.44 -6.57 7.57
CA ASN A 51 -3.46 -7.38 8.21
C ASN A 51 -2.92 -8.77 8.58
N LEU A 52 -2.11 -9.38 7.72
CA LEU A 52 -1.49 -10.68 7.98
C LEU A 52 -0.54 -10.63 9.19
N TYR A 53 0.38 -9.67 9.24
CA TYR A 53 1.37 -9.59 10.32
C TYR A 53 0.79 -9.12 11.64
N GLY A 54 -0.17 -8.20 11.60
CA GLY A 54 -0.83 -7.69 12.80
C GLY A 54 -2.05 -8.49 13.25
N LYS A 55 -2.50 -9.46 12.44
CA LYS A 55 -3.78 -10.19 12.62
C LYS A 55 -4.97 -9.21 12.74
N TYR A 56 -4.96 -8.14 11.94
CA TYR A 56 -6.00 -7.12 11.98
C TYR A 56 -7.25 -7.57 11.20
N PRO A 57 -8.45 -7.25 11.69
CA PRO A 57 -9.68 -7.51 10.96
C PRO A 57 -9.75 -6.65 9.68
N PRO A 58 -10.34 -7.17 8.59
CA PRO A 58 -10.56 -6.40 7.36
C PRO A 58 -11.30 -5.10 7.63
N GLY A 59 -10.85 -4.01 6.99
CA GLY A 59 -11.49 -2.70 7.11
C GLY A 59 -11.23 -1.95 8.42
N LEU A 60 -10.45 -2.50 9.36
CA LEU A 60 -10.14 -1.83 10.64
C LEU A 60 -9.62 -0.41 10.43
N PHE A 61 -8.62 -0.24 9.58
CA PHE A 61 -7.99 1.07 9.39
C PHE A 61 -8.87 2.05 8.62
N ALA A 62 -9.71 1.56 7.71
CA ALA A 62 -10.66 2.39 6.98
C ALA A 62 -11.77 2.96 7.89
N SER A 63 -12.18 2.20 8.91
CA SER A 63 -13.18 2.66 9.89
C SER A 63 -12.56 3.47 11.03
N LEU A 64 -11.34 3.12 11.44
CA LEU A 64 -10.68 3.71 12.61
C LEU A 64 -9.91 5.00 12.28
N CYS A 65 -9.31 5.09 11.11
CA CYS A 65 -8.37 6.17 10.74
C CYS A 65 -8.94 7.05 9.61
N LYS A 66 -10.08 7.69 9.89
CA LYS A 66 -10.71 8.66 9.00
C LYS A 66 -10.71 10.04 9.63
N GLU A 67 -9.90 10.96 9.10
CA GLU A 67 -9.72 12.31 9.66
C GLU A 67 -10.57 13.36 8.93
N GLY A 68 -11.15 13.01 7.78
CA GLY A 68 -12.00 13.90 7.00
C GLY A 68 -12.58 13.25 5.75
N LYS A 69 -12.97 14.09 4.78
CA LYS A 69 -13.46 13.64 3.46
C LYS A 69 -12.34 13.08 2.60
N GLU A 70 -11.13 13.62 2.75
CA GLU A 70 -9.94 13.23 1.99
C GLU A 70 -9.22 11.99 2.55
N GLY A 71 -9.75 11.41 3.64
CA GLY A 71 -9.17 10.21 4.26
C GLY A 71 -8.14 10.54 5.34
N LEU A 72 -6.92 10.02 5.17
CA LEU A 72 -5.83 10.11 6.15
C LEU A 72 -4.86 11.20 5.72
N ASP A 73 -4.63 12.19 6.58
CA ASP A 73 -3.74 13.30 6.29
C ASP A 73 -2.27 12.96 6.61
N CYS A 74 -1.38 13.24 5.68
CA CYS A 74 0.06 13.01 5.80
C CYS A 74 0.87 14.26 6.11
N GLU A 75 0.22 15.41 6.29
CA GLU A 75 0.89 16.64 6.70
C GLU A 75 1.55 16.48 8.09
N GLY A 76 2.77 17.00 8.24
CA GLY A 76 3.52 16.94 9.51
C GLY A 76 4.12 15.57 9.89
N VAL A 77 3.97 14.53 9.06
CA VAL A 77 4.58 13.22 9.33
C VAL A 77 6.08 13.23 8.98
N VAL A 78 6.94 13.13 9.98
CA VAL A 78 8.39 12.94 9.78
C VAL A 78 8.66 11.52 9.26
N VAL A 79 8.94 11.42 7.97
CA VAL A 79 9.20 10.16 7.27
C VAL A 79 10.69 9.81 7.30
N ALA A 80 11.02 8.61 7.79
CA ALA A 80 12.30 7.98 7.47
C ALA A 80 12.20 7.33 6.08
N LYS A 81 12.94 7.84 5.09
CA LYS A 81 12.99 7.29 3.72
C LYS A 81 13.42 5.82 3.74
N ASN A 82 12.48 4.90 3.60
CA ASN A 82 12.75 3.52 3.21
C ASN A 82 11.68 3.12 2.19
N GLY A 83 12.08 3.01 0.93
CA GLY A 83 11.17 2.73 -0.19
C GLY A 83 10.46 1.39 -0.02
N ALA A 84 9.14 1.40 -0.10
CA ALA A 84 8.39 0.20 -0.44
C ALA A 84 8.23 0.19 -1.97
N SER A 85 8.75 -0.83 -2.63
CA SER A 85 8.56 -1.00 -4.07
C SER A 85 7.24 -1.70 -4.31
N CYS A 86 6.23 -0.94 -4.76
CA CYS A 86 5.10 -1.49 -5.49
C CYS A 86 5.58 -1.92 -6.88
N VAL A 87 5.45 -3.20 -7.22
CA VAL A 87 5.70 -3.65 -8.58
C VAL A 87 4.46 -3.32 -9.40
N ALA A 88 4.53 -2.28 -10.23
CA ALA A 88 3.52 -2.08 -11.26
C ALA A 88 3.57 -3.30 -12.20
N SER A 89 2.52 -4.12 -12.20
CA SER A 89 2.44 -5.27 -13.10
C SER A 89 2.25 -4.78 -14.54
N SER A 90 3.34 -4.58 -15.27
CA SER A 90 3.32 -4.18 -16.68
C SER A 90 2.96 -5.38 -17.56
N LEU A 91 1.69 -5.76 -17.58
CA LEU A 91 1.17 -6.71 -18.57
C LEU A 91 0.96 -5.99 -19.91
N GLY A 92 2.05 -5.68 -20.61
CA GLY A 92 1.98 -5.05 -21.92
C GLY A 92 3.34 -4.59 -22.41
N MET A 93 4.01 -5.44 -23.19
CA MET A 93 4.88 -5.12 -24.35
C MET A 93 5.82 -6.31 -24.63
N ALA A 94 5.36 -7.29 -25.41
CA ALA A 94 6.23 -8.17 -26.22
C ALA A 94 5.41 -9.08 -27.15
N ILE A 95 4.57 -8.52 -28.03
CA ILE A 95 4.07 -9.29 -29.19
C ILE A 95 4.19 -8.42 -30.44
N ALA A 96 5.43 -8.19 -30.89
CA ALA A 96 5.68 -7.54 -32.19
C ALA A 96 6.91 -8.08 -32.92
N ALA A 97 7.38 -9.29 -32.58
CA ALA A 97 8.52 -9.91 -33.27
C ALA A 97 8.16 -11.14 -34.12
N LEU A 98 6.96 -11.70 -33.98
CA LEU A 98 6.57 -12.94 -34.70
C LEU A 98 5.80 -12.72 -36.01
N ALA A 99 5.31 -11.50 -36.29
CA ALA A 99 4.58 -11.21 -37.53
C ALA A 99 5.48 -10.98 -38.76
N LEU A 100 6.77 -10.67 -38.56
CA LEU A 100 7.71 -10.43 -39.67
C LEU A 100 8.24 -11.72 -40.31
N ILE A 101 8.08 -12.87 -39.65
CA ILE A 101 8.61 -14.16 -40.15
C ILE A 101 7.67 -14.79 -41.18
N MET A 102 6.36 -14.50 -41.11
CA MET A 102 5.36 -15.08 -42.03
C MET A 102 5.24 -14.34 -43.37
N PHE A 103 5.71 -13.10 -43.49
CA PHE A 103 5.80 -12.39 -44.77
C PHE A 103 7.11 -12.66 -45.53
N CYS A 104 8.10 -13.28 -44.90
CA CYS A 104 9.34 -13.72 -45.57
C CYS A 104 9.25 -15.15 -46.13
N TYR A 105 8.13 -15.85 -45.96
CA TYR A 105 7.94 -17.24 -46.42
C TYR A 105 6.85 -17.40 -47.51
N ILE A 106 6.44 -16.30 -48.16
CA ILE A 106 5.68 -16.34 -49.42
C ILE A 106 6.42 -15.53 -50.47
#